data_AF-A0A948PNL8-F1
#
_entry.id   AF-A0A948PNL8-F1
#
_cell.length_a   1.000
_cell.length_b   1.000
_cell.length_c   1.000
_cell.angle_alpha   90.00
_cell.angle_beta   90.00
_cell.angle_gamma   90.00
#
_symmetry.space_group_name_H-M   'P 1'
#
loop_
_entity.id
_entity.type
_entity.pdbx_description
1 polymer ?
#
loop_
_entity_poly.entity_id
_entity_poly.type
_entity_poly.pdbx_seq_one_letter_code
_entity_poly.pdbx_strand_id
1 'polypeptide(L)' 'HLQLRAAYIFNPSLRFFLNISNLLNQLYYARTDPDSVYEPGRSIRLGFTYRF' A
#
# COMPACT_ATOMS: atom_id res chain seq x y z
N HIS A 1 -2.48 4.91 10.74
CA HIS A 1 -2.09 5.11 9.32
C HIS A 1 -3.24 4.74 8.40
N LEU A 2 -3.61 5.63 7.48
CA LEU A 2 -4.68 5.38 6.51
C LEU A 2 -4.12 4.66 5.27
N GLN A 3 -4.79 3.59 4.84
CA GLN A 3 -4.44 2.81 3.65
C GLN A 3 -5.63 2.78 2.70
N LEU A 4 -5.37 2.89 1.40
CA LEU A 4 -6.37 2.72 0.35
C LEU A 4 -6.01 1.50 -0.49
N ARG A 5 -6.97 0.58 -0.62
CA ARG A 5 -6.84 -0.60 -1.48
C ARG A 5 -7.99 -0.59 -2.47
N ALA A 6 -7.65 -0.61 -3.75
CA ALA A 6 -8.61 -0.75 -4.84
C ALA A 6 -8.21 -1.94 -5.71
N ALA A 7 -9.19 -2.65 -6.24
CA ALA A 7 -8.95 -3.73 -7.17
C ALA A 7 -10.05 -3.76 -8.23
N TYR A 8 -9.66 -4.12 -9.45
CA TYR A 8 -10.56 -4.26 -10.57
C TYR A 8 -10.40 -5.65 -11.17
N ILE A 9 -11.49 -6.40 -11.23
CA ILE A 9 -11.52 -7.73 -11.85
C ILE A 9 -11.92 -7.53 -13.30
N PHE A 10 -10.96 -7.68 -14.22
CA PHE A 10 -11.23 -7.54 -15.65
C PHE A 10 -11.92 -8.80 -16.19
N ASN A 11 -11.44 -9.97 -15.77
CA ASN A 11 -12.07 -11.26 -16.01
C ASN A 11 -11.66 -12.24 -14.88
N PRO A 12 -12.21 -13.47 -14.82
CA PRO A 12 -11.87 -14.42 -13.76
C PRO A 12 -10.38 -14.75 -13.65
N SER A 13 -9.63 -14.59 -14.75
CA SER A 13 -8.20 -14.88 -14.84
C SER A 13 -7.30 -13.67 -14.62
N LEU A 14 -7.81 -12.43 -14.68
CA LEU A 14 -7.00 -11.21 -14.64
C LEU A 14 -7.61 -10.15 -13.70
N ARG A 15 -6.85 -9.79 -12.68
CA ARG A 15 -7.20 -8.77 -11.69
C ARG A 15 -6.13 -7.71 -11.61
N PHE A 16 -6.51 -6.45 -11.66
CA PHE A 16 -5.63 -5.31 -11.37
C PHE A 16 -5.81 -4.87 -9.92
N PHE A 17 -4.76 -4.39 -9.29
CA PHE A 17 -4.79 -3.86 -7.93
C PHE A 17 -3.95 -2.59 -7.79
N LEU A 18 -4.44 -1.71 -6.92
CA LEU A 18 -3.79 -0.50 -6.46
C LEU A 18 -3.79 -0.53 -4.93
N ASN A 19 -2.63 -0.33 -4.33
CA ASN A 19 -2.47 -0.17 -2.89
C ASN A 19 -1.68 1.11 -2.62
N ILE A 20 -2.30 2.04 -1.90
CA ILE A 20 -1.68 3.26 -1.43
C ILE A 20 -1.55 3.15 0.09
N SER A 21 -0.32 3.10 0.58
CA SER A 21 -0.03 3.15 2.02
C SER A 21 0.36 4.57 2.42
N ASN A 22 -0.03 4.95 3.65
CA ASN A 22 0.15 6.30 4.17
C ASN A 22 -0.49 7.36 3.25
N LEU A 23 -1.80 7.23 3.01
CA LEU A 23 -2.56 8.07 2.07
C LEU A 23 -2.39 9.57 2.33
N LEU A 24 -2.36 9.94 3.62
CA LEU A 24 -2.21 11.32 4.10
C LEU A 24 -0.75 11.77 4.23
N ASN A 25 0.21 10.92 3.86
CA ASN A 25 1.65 11.19 3.95
C ASN A 25 2.09 11.68 5.35
N GLN A 26 1.55 11.08 6.41
CA GLN A 26 1.90 11.40 7.78
C GLN A 26 3.26 10.83 8.13
N LEU A 27 4.09 11.62 8.80
CA LEU A 27 5.35 11.17 9.39
C LEU A 27 5.08 10.56 10.77
N TYR A 28 5.61 9.38 11.01
CA TYR A 28 5.50 8.67 12.30
C TYR A 28 6.68 7.73 12.48
N TYR A 29 6.97 7.40 13.74
CA TYR A 29 8.00 6.43 14.09
C TYR A 29 7.49 5.01 13.87
N ALA A 30 8.31 4.17 13.25
CA ALA A 30 7.93 2.78 12.97
C ALA A 30 7.81 1.92 14.23
N ARG A 31 8.50 2.33 15.30
CA ARG A 31 8.48 1.70 16.62
C ARG A 31 8.51 2.78 17.70
N THR A 32 8.10 2.41 18.90
CA THR A 32 8.15 3.29 20.07
C THR A 32 9.55 3.42 20.66
N ASP A 33 10.55 2.73 20.09
CA ASP A 33 11.94 2.82 20.55
C ASP A 33 12.54 4.22 20.30
N PRO A 34 13.36 4.73 21.23
CA PRO A 34 13.95 6.07 21.14
C PRO A 34 14.87 6.27 19.92
N ASP A 35 15.45 5.18 19.39
CA ASP A 35 16.26 5.17 18.17
C ASP A 35 15.48 4.71 16.92
N SER A 36 14.15 4.73 16.98
CA SER A 36 13.33 4.22 15.88
C SER A 36 13.46 5.06 14.62
N VAL A 37 13.58 4.37 13.49
CA VAL A 37 13.62 4.99 12.16
C VAL A 37 12.20 5.44 11.79
N TYR A 38 12.10 6.61 11.17
CA TYR A 38 10.85 7.08 10.58
C TYR A 38 10.36 6.09 9.53
N GLU A 39 9.07 5.76 9.59
CA GLU A 39 8.48 4.88 8.58
C GLU A 39 8.46 5.59 7.21
N PRO A 40 8.58 4.86 6.08
CA PRO A 40 8.53 5.48 4.77
C PRO A 40 7.24 6.29 4.62
N GLY A 41 7.33 7.40 3.89
CA GLY A 41 6.18 8.25 3.56
C GLY A 41 5.13 7.52 2.71
N ARG A 42 4.36 8.27 1.92
CA ARG A 42 3.36 7.69 1.03
C ARG A 42 4.00 6.72 0.04
N SER A 43 3.49 5.49 -0.01
CA SER A 43 3.88 4.50 -1.00
C SER A 43 2.70 4.08 -1.88
N ILE A 44 2.96 3.89 -3.16
CA ILE A 44 1.96 3.52 -4.16
C ILE A 44 2.44 2.23 -4.84
N ARG A 45 1.62 1.19 -4.79
CA ARG A 45 1.87 -0.09 -5.45
C ARG A 45 0.76 -0.35 -6.44
N LEU A 46 1.13 -0.50 -7.70
CA LEU A 46 0.28 -0.91 -8.80
C LEU A 46 0.71 -2.32 -9.24
N GLY A 47 -0.24 -3.16 -9.59
CA GLY A 47 0.06 -4.48 -10.12
C GLY A 47 -1.15 -5.19 -10.67
N PHE A 48 -0.91 -6.39 -11.19
CA PHE A 48 -1.94 -7.30 -11.63
C PHE A 48 -1.64 -8.72 -11.16
N THR A 49 -2.68 -9.54 -11.08
CA THR A 49 -2.62 -10.96 -10.78
C THR A 49 -3.26 -11.69 -11.93
N TYR A 50 -2.56 -12.71 -12.44
CA TYR A 50 -3.06 -13.61 -13.46
C TYR A 50 -3.23 -15.01 -12.87
N ARG A 51 -4.34 -15.67 -13.18
CA ARG A 51 -4.66 -17.03 -12.73
C ARG A 51 -5.03 -17.89 -13.96
N PHE A 52 -4.26 -18.97 -14.14
CA PHE A 52 -4.57 -20.06 -15.06
C PHE A 52 -5.63 -20.99 -14.47
#